data_AF-A0A2V9QSH2-F1
#
_entry.id   AF-A0A2V9QSH2-F1
#
_cell.length_a   1.000
_cell.length_b   1.000
_cell.length_c   1.000
_cell.angle_alpha   90.00
_cell.angle_beta   90.00
_cell.angle_gamma   90.00
#
_symmetry.space_group_name_H-M   'P 1'
#
loop_
_entity.id
_entity.type
_entity.pdbx_description
1 polymer ?
#
loop_
_entity_poly.entity_id
_entity_poly.type
_entity_poly.pdbx_seq_one_letter_code
_entity_poly.pdbx_strand_id
1 'polypeptide(L)'
;MVEVLEAVPPDDLVKSELERLKQAGYMIALDDFTIDDPRATLADLADILKIDMQATTAEDRATLVSRYGPWRCRMLVEKVETREHFTLTKAAGFIYFQGYFLCKPEVMHAKEIPANRLNYMRLLQAVSKPDLEVRELESLMKSEASVCYRLLQYMNSAAIGVRNEVHSIRHAITLLGERESGAG
;
A
#
# COMPACT_ATOMS: atom_id res chain seq x y z
N MET A 1 -0.72 9.78 -8.23
CA MET A 1 0.43 10.49 -7.66
C MET A 1 1.54 10.46 -8.68
N VAL A 2 2.29 11.55 -8.82
CA VAL A 2 3.47 11.64 -9.67
C VAL A 2 4.70 11.69 -8.76
N GLU A 3 5.68 10.84 -9.05
CA GLU A 3 6.95 10.78 -8.32
C GLU A 3 8.03 11.48 -9.14
N VAL A 4 8.71 12.45 -8.52
CA VAL A 4 9.83 13.18 -9.10
C VAL A 4 11.11 12.51 -8.61
N LEU A 5 11.86 11.91 -9.54
CA LEU A 5 13.11 11.20 -9.25
C LEU A 5 14.26 12.18 -8.94
N GLU A 6 15.30 11.70 -8.26
CA GLU A 6 16.49 12.49 -7.89
C GLU A 6 17.24 13.10 -9.06
N ALA A 7 17.18 12.46 -10.23
CA ALA A 7 17.84 12.92 -11.44
C ALA A 7 17.14 14.10 -12.13
N VAL A 8 15.92 14.45 -11.68
CA VAL A 8 15.15 15.54 -12.30
C VAL A 8 15.65 16.89 -11.79
N PRO A 9 16.13 17.79 -12.68
CA PRO A 9 16.60 19.10 -12.26
C PRO A 9 15.42 19.96 -11.78
N PRO A 10 15.59 20.77 -10.72
CA PRO A 10 14.55 21.65 -10.19
C PRO A 10 14.50 22.98 -10.94
N ASP A 11 14.35 22.91 -12.26
CA ASP A 11 14.27 24.09 -13.11
C ASP A 11 12.83 24.64 -13.21
N ASP A 12 12.70 25.83 -13.82
CA ASP A 12 11.41 26.51 -13.96
C ASP A 12 10.41 25.72 -14.81
N LEU A 13 10.89 24.89 -15.74
CA LEU A 13 10.05 24.05 -16.59
C LEU A 13 9.41 22.94 -15.75
N VAL A 14 10.22 22.23 -14.97
CA VAL A 14 9.75 21.18 -14.04
C VAL A 14 8.80 21.79 -13.04
N LYS A 15 9.14 22.94 -12.45
CA LYS A 15 8.26 23.62 -11.49
C LYS A 15 6.88 23.94 -12.09
N SER A 16 6.85 24.52 -13.29
CA SER A 16 5.61 24.88 -13.99
C SER A 16 4.74 23.65 -14.28
N GLU A 17 5.37 22.53 -14.67
CA GLU A 17 4.64 21.29 -14.94
C GLU A 17 4.08 20.66 -13.65
N LEU A 18 4.82 20.71 -12.54
CA LEU A 18 4.32 20.26 -11.23
C LEU A 18 3.12 21.09 -10.78
N GLU A 19 3.17 22.41 -10.95
CA GLU A 19 2.03 23.29 -10.65
C GLU A 19 0.80 22.94 -11.49
N ARG A 20 0.99 22.69 -12.79
CA ARG A 20 -0.08 22.23 -13.69
C ARG A 20 -0.68 20.90 -13.24
N LEU A 21 0.16 19.95 -12.84
CA LEU A 21 -0.28 18.65 -12.32
C LEU A 21 -1.05 18.79 -11.00
N LYS A 22 -0.63 19.68 -10.09
CA LYS A 22 -1.39 19.97 -8.87
C LYS A 22 -2.76 20.58 -9.18
N GLN A 23 -2.84 21.50 -10.14
CA GLN A 23 -4.12 22.07 -10.58
C GLN A 23 -5.05 21.01 -11.18
N ALA A 24 -4.49 19.98 -11.83
CA ALA A 24 -5.23 18.83 -12.34
C ALA A 24 -5.59 17.79 -11.24
N GLY A 25 -5.24 18.05 -9.97
CA GLY A 25 -5.60 17.20 -8.82
C GLY A 25 -4.62 16.05 -8.54
N TYR A 26 -3.46 16.02 -9.18
CA TYR A 26 -2.42 15.02 -8.87
C TYR A 26 -1.68 15.40 -7.59
N MET A 27 -1.40 14.38 -6.76
CA MET A 27 -0.43 14.50 -5.68
C MET A 27 1.00 14.38 -6.22
N ILE A 28 1.91 15.17 -5.69
CA ILE A 28 3.33 15.15 -6.03
C ILE A 28 4.16 14.57 -4.88
N ALA A 29 5.07 13.66 -5.20
CA ALA A 29 6.04 13.13 -4.26
C ALA A 29 7.48 13.37 -4.77
N LEU A 30 8.38 13.79 -3.89
CA LEU A 30 9.82 13.80 -4.18
C LEU A 30 10.42 12.49 -3.68
N ASP A 31 11.03 11.74 -4.60
CA ASP A 31 11.62 10.43 -4.34
C ASP A 31 13.05 10.54 -3.84
N ASP A 32 13.47 9.66 -2.93
CA ASP A 32 14.82 9.63 -2.31
C ASP A 32 15.31 11.02 -1.84
N PHE A 33 14.45 11.78 -1.15
CA PHE A 33 14.76 13.14 -0.73
C PHE A 33 15.74 13.18 0.45
N THR A 34 16.77 14.03 0.34
CA THR A 34 17.85 14.17 1.33
C THR A 34 17.94 15.59 1.91
N ILE A 35 18.82 15.80 2.90
CA ILE A 35 18.96 17.10 3.59
C ILE A 35 19.51 18.21 2.67
N ASP A 36 20.40 17.85 1.75
CA ASP A 36 21.07 18.73 0.80
C ASP A 36 20.54 18.51 -0.63
N ASP A 37 19.28 18.09 -0.74
CA ASP A 37 18.66 17.78 -2.02
C ASP A 37 18.59 19.03 -2.92
N PRO A 38 19.09 18.99 -4.16
CA PRO A 38 19.00 20.11 -5.07
C PRO A 38 17.54 20.54 -5.32
N ARG A 39 16.59 19.60 -5.21
CA ARG A 39 15.16 19.81 -5.40
C ARG A 39 14.46 20.41 -4.17
N ALA A 40 15.20 20.90 -3.17
CA ALA A 40 14.61 21.56 -2.00
C ALA A 40 13.65 22.71 -2.37
N THR A 41 13.88 23.39 -3.50
CA THR A 41 12.99 24.44 -4.03
C THR A 41 11.63 23.92 -4.51
N LEU A 42 11.52 22.62 -4.81
CA LEU A 42 10.27 21.95 -5.20
C LEU A 42 9.50 21.42 -3.98
N ALA A 43 10.10 21.42 -2.78
CA ALA A 43 9.49 20.85 -1.58
C ALA A 43 8.15 21.53 -1.21
N ASP A 44 7.98 22.82 -1.50
CA ASP A 44 6.73 23.55 -1.28
C ASP A 44 5.57 23.07 -2.17
N LEU A 45 5.89 22.49 -3.33
CA LEU A 45 4.93 21.88 -4.23
C LEU A 45 4.69 20.40 -3.92
N ALA A 46 5.57 19.77 -3.16
CA ALA A 46 5.44 18.36 -2.81
C ALA A 46 4.33 18.14 -1.77
N ASP A 47 3.49 17.14 -1.99
CA ASP A 47 2.57 16.62 -0.97
C ASP A 47 3.23 15.56 -0.10
N ILE A 48 4.25 14.88 -0.64
CA ILE A 48 5.00 13.82 0.04
C ILE A 48 6.50 14.00 -0.19
N LEU A 49 7.29 13.88 0.88
CA LEU A 49 8.74 13.66 0.79
C LEU A 49 9.02 12.21 1.17
N LYS A 50 9.60 11.45 0.24
CA LYS A 50 9.99 10.05 0.46
C LYS A 50 11.44 10.04 0.93
N ILE A 51 11.69 9.49 2.11
CA ILE A 51 12.99 9.47 2.76
C ILE A 51 13.46 8.01 2.87
N ASP A 52 14.57 7.68 2.22
CA ASP A 52 15.17 6.35 2.33
C ASP A 52 15.88 6.19 3.68
N MET A 53 15.49 5.16 4.42
CA MET A 53 16.06 4.83 5.73
C MET A 53 17.53 4.40 5.69
N GLN A 54 17.98 3.78 4.59
CA GLN A 54 19.35 3.33 4.38
C GLN A 54 20.26 4.47 3.90
N ALA A 55 19.69 5.46 3.20
CA ALA A 55 20.45 6.61 2.69
C ALA A 55 20.53 7.78 3.69
N THR A 56 19.78 7.74 4.79
CA THR A 56 19.73 8.83 5.77
C THR A 56 20.09 8.38 7.19
N THR A 57 20.77 9.25 7.94
CA THR A 57 21.01 9.01 9.37
C THR A 57 19.78 9.38 10.21
N ALA A 58 19.76 8.99 11.48
CA ALA A 58 18.70 9.39 12.41
C ALA A 58 18.66 10.92 12.62
N GLU A 59 19.82 11.57 12.62
CA GLU A 59 19.95 13.02 12.76
C GLU A 59 19.46 13.76 11.52
N ASP A 60 19.76 13.25 10.32
CA ASP A 60 19.24 13.80 9.06
C ASP A 60 17.72 13.73 9.04
N ARG A 61 17.15 12.58 9.42
CA ARG A 61 15.70 12.39 9.49
C ARG A 61 15.03 13.33 10.48
N ALA A 62 15.60 13.50 11.68
CA ALA A 62 15.07 14.44 12.66
C ALA A 62 15.12 15.89 12.14
N THR A 63 16.19 16.24 11.42
CA THR A 63 16.35 17.57 10.82
C THR A 63 15.35 17.80 9.69
N LEU A 64 15.16 16.82 8.81
CA LEU A 64 14.14 16.85 7.76
C LEU A 64 12.73 17.01 8.35
N VAL A 65 12.43 16.27 9.42
CA VAL A 65 11.15 16.40 10.12
C VAL A 65 10.97 17.78 10.73
N SER A 66 12.00 18.34 11.37
CA SER A 66 11.94 19.69 11.92
C SER A 66 11.79 20.75 10.82
N ARG A 67 12.41 20.56 9.66
CA ARG A 67 12.42 21.54 8.56
C ARG A 67 11.12 21.53 7.76
N TYR A 68 10.57 20.35 7.47
CA TYR A 68 9.44 20.17 6.56
C TYR A 68 8.16 19.65 7.22
N GLY A 69 8.24 19.06 8.42
CA GLY A 69 7.11 18.48 9.15
C GLY A 69 6.04 19.41 9.70
N PRO A 70 6.32 20.70 10.01
CA PRO A 70 5.26 21.65 10.35
C PRO A 70 4.36 22.02 9.16
N TRP A 71 4.81 21.75 7.94
CA TRP A 71 4.15 22.11 6.70
C TRP A 71 3.33 20.95 6.15
N ARG A 72 2.44 21.24 5.21
CA ARG A 72 1.47 20.30 4.57
C ARG A 72 2.10 19.05 3.94
N CYS A 73 3.42 18.90 3.96
CA CYS A 73 4.12 17.81 3.33
C CYS A 73 4.19 16.58 4.25
N ARG A 74 3.59 15.50 3.78
CA ARG A 74 3.53 14.22 4.48
C ARG A 74 4.85 13.49 4.26
N MET A 75 5.67 13.34 5.30
CA MET A 75 6.89 12.54 5.18
C MET A 75 6.58 11.04 5.21
N LEU A 76 7.17 10.32 4.26
CA LEU A 76 7.08 8.88 4.09
C LEU A 76 8.49 8.29 4.21
N VAL A 77 8.70 7.36 5.14
CA VAL A 77 9.99 6.61 5.20
C VAL A 77 9.90 5.36 4.34
N GLU A 78 10.90 5.15 3.50
CA GLU A 78 11.06 3.96 2.68
C GLU A 78 12.05 2.95 3.29
N LYS A 79 11.97 1.69 2.86
CA LYS A 79 12.83 0.57 3.31
C LYS A 79 12.79 0.33 4.82
N VAL A 80 11.61 0.47 5.43
CA VAL A 80 11.35 0.03 6.81
C VAL A 80 11.26 -1.51 6.85
N GLU A 81 12.32 -2.17 7.30
CA GLU A 81 12.47 -3.63 7.24
C GLU A 81 12.31 -4.36 8.59
N THR A 82 12.36 -3.64 9.72
CA THR A 82 12.24 -4.24 11.06
C THR A 82 11.24 -3.49 11.95
N ARG A 83 10.76 -4.15 13.02
CA ARG A 83 9.92 -3.52 14.04
C ARG A 83 10.65 -2.38 14.76
N GLU A 84 11.96 -2.52 14.93
CA GLU A 84 12.82 -1.49 15.51
C GLU A 84 12.86 -0.25 14.60
N HIS A 85 13.05 -0.45 13.29
CA HIS A 85 13.00 0.63 12.30
C HIS A 85 11.69 1.40 12.36
N PHE A 86 10.56 0.69 12.41
CA PHE A 86 9.23 1.29 12.54
C PHE A 86 9.09 2.09 13.84
N THR A 87 9.61 1.57 14.95
CA THR A 87 9.48 2.22 16.27
C THR A 87 10.31 3.52 16.33
N LEU A 88 11.54 3.47 15.81
CA LEU A 88 12.44 4.62 15.75
C LEU A 88 11.90 5.73 14.83
N THR A 89 11.43 5.36 13.65
CA THR A 89 10.92 6.33 12.66
C THR A 89 9.58 6.93 13.10
N LYS A 90 8.71 6.15 13.75
CA LYS A 90 7.49 6.68 14.38
C LYS A 90 7.80 7.66 15.51
N ALA A 91 8.79 7.38 16.35
CA ALA A 91 9.22 8.30 17.40
C ALA A 91 9.83 9.59 16.84
N ALA A 92 10.44 9.52 15.66
CA ALA A 92 10.99 10.66 14.94
C ALA A 92 9.92 11.55 14.25
N GLY A 93 8.63 11.20 14.32
CA GLY A 93 7.53 12.04 13.82
C GLY A 93 7.05 11.72 12.40
N PHE A 94 7.49 10.60 11.80
CA PHE A 94 6.96 10.16 10.52
C PHE A 94 5.54 9.61 10.65
N ILE A 95 4.70 9.94 9.66
CA ILE A 95 3.28 9.56 9.62
C ILE A 95 3.05 8.42 8.61
N TYR A 96 3.85 8.36 7.53
CA TYR A 96 3.76 7.34 6.49
C TYR A 96 5.02 6.50 6.42
N PHE A 97 4.84 5.23 6.07
CA PHE A 97 5.90 4.24 6.06
C PHE A 97 5.68 3.27 4.90
N GLN A 98 6.74 2.93 4.20
CA GLN A 98 6.79 1.99 3.10
C GLN A 98 8.01 1.10 3.29
N GLY A 99 7.85 -0.22 3.22
CA GLY A 99 8.98 -1.12 3.47
C GLY A 99 8.57 -2.57 3.69
N TYR A 100 9.55 -3.46 3.56
CA TYR A 100 9.40 -4.92 3.59
C TYR A 100 8.68 -5.45 4.85
N PHE A 101 8.81 -4.74 5.98
CA PHE A 101 8.13 -5.07 7.24
C PHE A 101 6.62 -4.80 7.21
N LEU A 102 6.17 -3.83 6.41
CA LEU A 102 4.79 -3.33 6.40
C LEU A 102 3.97 -3.93 5.26
N CYS A 103 4.62 -4.19 4.12
CA CYS A 103 4.09 -5.01 3.05
C CYS A 103 5.18 -6.01 2.67
N LYS A 104 5.00 -7.29 2.99
CA LYS A 104 5.77 -8.34 2.34
C LYS A 104 5.48 -8.22 0.83
N PRO A 105 6.45 -7.93 -0.04
CA PRO A 105 6.33 -8.32 -1.43
C PRO A 105 6.27 -9.85 -1.41
N GLU A 106 5.34 -10.47 -2.13
CA GLU A 106 5.43 -11.89 -2.43
C GLU A 106 6.67 -12.09 -3.32
N VAL A 107 7.85 -12.18 -2.70
CA VAL A 107 9.04 -12.69 -3.36
C VAL A 107 8.76 -14.16 -3.57
N MET A 108 8.43 -14.52 -4.81
CA MET A 108 8.32 -15.89 -5.30
C MET A 108 9.66 -16.59 -5.15
N HIS A 109 10.01 -17.03 -3.93
CA HIS A 109 11.07 -18.00 -3.72
C HIS A 109 10.53 -19.38 -4.10
N ALA A 110 10.88 -19.82 -5.30
CA ALA A 110 10.77 -21.20 -5.71
C ALA A 110 11.76 -22.07 -4.89
N LYS A 111 11.32 -22.58 -3.74
CA LYS A 111 11.53 -23.98 -3.30
C LYS A 111 11.11 -24.18 -1.84
N GLU A 112 9.92 -24.75 -1.73
CA GLU A 112 9.40 -25.75 -0.77
C GLU A 112 7.89 -25.65 -0.97
N ILE A 113 7.15 -26.75 -1.09
CA ILE A 113 5.69 -26.66 -1.19
C ILE A 113 5.22 -26.20 0.20
N PRO A 114 4.85 -24.92 0.40
CA PRO A 114 4.44 -24.45 1.71
C PRO A 114 3.00 -24.90 1.90
N ALA A 115 2.61 -25.29 3.11
CA ALA A 115 1.25 -25.72 3.44
C ALA A 115 0.14 -24.79 2.88
N ASN A 116 0.45 -23.50 2.70
CA ASN A 116 -0.45 -22.51 2.13
C ASN A 116 -0.77 -22.73 0.62
N ARG A 117 0.19 -23.19 -0.21
CA ARG A 117 -0.09 -23.45 -1.64
C ARG A 117 -1.07 -24.60 -1.84
N LEU A 118 -1.02 -25.61 -0.97
CA LEU A 118 -1.98 -26.71 -0.99
C LEU A 118 -3.38 -26.23 -0.63
N ASN A 119 -3.50 -25.30 0.33
CA ASN A 119 -4.78 -24.68 0.66
C ASN A 119 -5.34 -23.84 -0.50
N TYR A 120 -4.50 -23.07 -1.20
CA TYR A 120 -4.90 -22.38 -2.42
C TYR A 120 -5.35 -23.33 -3.53
N MET A 121 -4.65 -24.46 -3.73
CA MET A 121 -5.07 -25.49 -4.69
C MET A 121 -6.40 -26.13 -4.30
N ARG A 122 -6.63 -26.40 -3.00
CA ARG A 122 -7.91 -26.90 -2.47
C ARG A 122 -9.03 -25.90 -2.66
N LEU A 123 -8.77 -24.61 -2.44
CA LEU A 123 -9.72 -23.52 -2.70
C LEU A 123 -10.09 -23.44 -4.18
N LEU A 124 -9.11 -23.47 -5.09
CA LEU A 124 -9.34 -23.48 -6.53
C LEU A 124 -10.13 -24.71 -6.98
N GLN A 125 -9.76 -25.90 -6.48
CA GLN A 125 -10.52 -27.12 -6.72
C GLN A 125 -11.95 -27.02 -6.21
N ALA A 126 -12.17 -26.52 -4.99
CA ALA A 126 -13.50 -26.36 -4.42
C ALA A 126 -14.38 -25.43 -5.28
N VAL A 127 -13.85 -24.29 -5.73
CA VAL A 127 -14.56 -23.34 -6.61
C VAL A 127 -14.84 -23.92 -8.00
N SER A 128 -14.02 -24.87 -8.46
CA SER A 128 -14.17 -25.50 -9.78
C SER A 128 -15.13 -26.69 -9.78
N LYS A 129 -15.63 -27.12 -8.61
CA LYS A 129 -16.62 -28.20 -8.51
C LYS A 129 -17.99 -27.71 -9.00
N PRO A 130 -18.75 -28.52 -9.76
CA PRO A 130 -20.12 -28.19 -10.17
C PRO A 130 -21.04 -27.97 -8.95
N ASP A 131 -20.83 -28.77 -7.90
CA ASP A 131 -21.58 -28.70 -6.64
C ASP A 131 -20.73 -28.00 -5.56
N LEU A 132 -20.57 -26.69 -5.70
CA LEU A 132 -19.83 -25.88 -4.73
C LEU A 132 -20.55 -25.87 -3.37
N GLU A 133 -19.95 -26.48 -2.35
CA GLU A 133 -20.45 -26.36 -0.98
C GLU A 133 -19.86 -25.12 -0.29
N VAL A 134 -20.71 -24.11 -0.05
CA VAL A 134 -20.32 -22.85 0.62
C VAL A 134 -19.67 -23.09 1.98
N ARG A 135 -20.05 -24.15 2.70
CA ARG A 135 -19.46 -24.52 3.99
C ARG A 135 -18.03 -25.06 3.85
N GLU A 136 -17.76 -25.85 2.82
CA GLU A 136 -16.42 -26.35 2.49
C GLU A 136 -15.51 -25.16 2.14
N LEU A 137 -16.00 -24.25 1.29
CA LEU A 137 -15.28 -23.04 0.91
C LEU A 137 -14.99 -22.14 2.11
N GLU A 138 -15.98 -21.89 2.97
CA GLU A 138 -15.81 -21.09 4.19
C GLU A 138 -14.76 -21.70 5.12
N SER A 139 -14.77 -23.03 5.31
CA SER A 139 -13.80 -23.73 6.16
C SER A 139 -12.37 -23.60 5.62
N LEU A 140 -12.19 -23.80 4.31
CA LEU A 140 -10.91 -23.63 3.65
C LEU A 140 -10.41 -22.18 3.74
N MET A 141 -11.29 -21.19 3.54
CA MET A 141 -10.93 -19.78 3.60
C MET A 141 -10.56 -19.32 5.01
N LYS A 142 -11.24 -19.81 6.05
CA LYS A 142 -10.92 -19.45 7.45
C LYS A 142 -9.50 -19.81 7.88
N SER A 143 -8.90 -20.81 7.24
CA SER A 143 -7.50 -21.16 7.48
C SER A 143 -6.51 -20.11 6.93
N GLU A 144 -6.98 -19.20 6.07
CA GLU A 144 -6.16 -18.20 5.38
C GLU A 144 -6.69 -16.77 5.62
N ALA A 145 -6.29 -16.17 6.74
CA ALA A 145 -6.75 -14.84 7.16
C ALA A 145 -6.56 -13.73 6.10
N SER A 146 -5.52 -13.81 5.28
CA SER A 146 -5.26 -12.84 4.20
C SER A 146 -6.31 -12.88 3.09
N VAL A 147 -6.82 -14.07 2.76
CA VAL A 147 -7.88 -14.25 1.76
C VAL A 147 -9.20 -13.73 2.31
N CYS A 148 -9.50 -14.04 3.56
CA CYS A 148 -10.67 -13.50 4.28
C CYS A 148 -10.68 -11.97 4.27
N TYR A 149 -9.56 -11.34 4.62
CA TYR A 149 -9.44 -9.89 4.65
C TYR A 149 -9.67 -9.26 3.27
N ARG A 150 -9.01 -9.78 2.22
CA ARG A 150 -9.16 -9.28 0.85
C ARG A 150 -10.59 -9.42 0.33
N LEU A 151 -11.27 -10.53 0.64
CA LEU A 151 -12.67 -10.73 0.27
C LEU A 151 -13.57 -9.67 0.90
N LEU A 152 -13.43 -9.42 2.21
CA LEU A 152 -14.25 -8.42 2.91
C LEU A 152 -13.95 -6.99 2.41
N GLN A 153 -12.66 -6.66 2.20
CA GLN A 153 -12.26 -5.37 1.65
C GLN A 153 -12.82 -5.16 0.23
N TYR A 154 -12.82 -6.21 -0.60
CA TYR A 154 -13.42 -6.18 -1.93
C TYR A 154 -14.94 -5.94 -1.86
N MET A 155 -15.65 -6.71 -1.03
CA MET A 155 -17.10 -6.57 -0.86
C MET A 155 -17.52 -5.19 -0.35
N ASN A 156 -16.70 -4.57 0.51
CA ASN A 156 -16.95 -3.24 1.06
C ASN A 156 -16.34 -2.10 0.22
N SER A 157 -15.77 -2.42 -0.95
CA SER A 157 -15.26 -1.41 -1.86
C SER A 157 -16.40 -0.72 -2.63
N ALA A 158 -16.16 0.54 -3.02
CA ALA A 158 -17.11 1.32 -3.83
C ALA A 158 -17.45 0.63 -5.17
N ALA A 159 -16.61 -0.28 -5.66
CA ALA A 159 -16.82 -1.02 -6.89
C ALA A 159 -17.97 -2.04 -6.82
N ILE A 160 -18.28 -2.58 -5.63
CA ILE A 160 -19.33 -3.61 -5.47
C ILE A 160 -20.70 -3.00 -5.13
N GLY A 161 -20.71 -1.78 -4.59
CA GLY A 161 -21.95 -1.03 -4.33
C GLY A 161 -22.90 -1.70 -3.34
N VAL A 162 -22.39 -2.51 -2.40
CA VAL A 162 -23.21 -3.10 -1.34
C VAL A 162 -23.69 -1.98 -0.42
N ARG A 163 -25.01 -1.95 -0.14
CA ARG A 163 -25.62 -0.90 0.70
C ARG A 163 -25.26 -0.98 2.17
N ASN A 164 -24.93 -2.18 2.66
CA ASN A 164 -24.57 -2.47 4.04
C ASN A 164 -23.18 -3.11 4.09
N GLU A 165 -22.40 -2.78 5.10
CA GLU A 165 -21.07 -3.35 5.31
C GLU A 165 -21.14 -4.87 5.55
N VAL A 166 -20.31 -5.62 4.84
CA VAL A 166 -20.21 -7.07 4.94
C VAL A 166 -19.12 -7.42 5.95
N HIS A 167 -19.52 -8.09 7.04
CA HIS A 167 -18.61 -8.50 8.13
C HIS A 167 -18.37 -10.02 8.22
N SER A 168 -19.02 -10.80 7.35
CA SER A 168 -18.99 -12.28 7.42
C SER A 168 -18.55 -12.87 6.10
N ILE A 169 -17.62 -13.84 6.16
CA ILE A 169 -17.12 -14.58 4.99
C ILE A 169 -18.25 -15.36 4.32
N ARG A 170 -19.12 -15.99 5.10
CA ARG A 170 -20.30 -16.69 4.56
C ARG A 170 -21.20 -15.73 3.80
N HIS A 171 -21.47 -14.56 4.40
CA HIS A 171 -22.31 -13.54 3.77
C HIS A 171 -21.67 -13.02 2.48
N ALA A 172 -20.36 -12.78 2.48
CA ALA A 172 -19.61 -12.36 1.30
C ALA A 172 -19.65 -13.38 0.16
N ILE A 173 -19.44 -14.68 0.46
CA ILE A 173 -19.48 -15.76 -0.54
C ILE A 173 -20.88 -15.88 -1.16
N THR A 174 -21.94 -15.85 -0.33
CA THR A 174 -23.32 -15.93 -0.81
C THR A 174 -23.67 -14.76 -1.74
N LEU A 175 -23.35 -13.53 -1.33
CA LEU A 175 -23.60 -12.33 -2.14
C LEU A 175 -22.86 -12.35 -3.48
N LEU A 176 -21.63 -12.88 -3.53
CA LEU A 176 -20.90 -13.04 -4.80
C LEU A 176 -21.54 -14.10 -5.69
N GLY A 177 -21.91 -15.26 -5.13
CA GLY A 177 -22.56 -16.34 -5.87
C GLY A 177 -23.90 -15.93 -6.50
N GLU A 178 -24.71 -15.16 -5.78
CA GLU A 178 -25.97 -14.62 -6.30
C GLU A 178 -25.77 -13.65 -7.47
N ARG A 179 -24.66 -12.89 -7.47
CA ARG A 179 -24.37 -11.88 -8.50
C ARG A 179 -23.78 -12.49 -9.76
N GLU A 180 -22.88 -13.45 -9.63
CA GLU A 180 -22.32 -14.20 -10.78
C GLU A 180 -23.39 -15.05 -11.47
N SER A 181 -24.37 -15.57 -10.73
CA SER A 181 -25.48 -16.36 -11.28
C SER A 181 -26.60 -15.49 -11.89
N GLY A 182 -26.59 -14.17 -11.63
CA GLY A 182 -27.57 -13.20 -12.13
C GLY A 182 -27.14 -12.45 -13.39
N ALA A 183 -25.95 -12.73 -13.93
CA ALA A 183 -25.46 -12.19 -15.20
C ALA A 183 -25.74 -13.19 -16.34
N GLY A 184 -27.02 -13.35 -16.66
CA GLY A 184 -27.52 -14.04 -17.86
C GLY A 184 -28.42 -13.11 -18.66
#